data_AF-A0A5B8W5A9-F1
#
_entry.id   AF-A0A5B8W5A9-F1
#
_cell.length_a   1.000
_cell.length_b   1.000
_cell.length_c   1.000
_cell.angle_alpha   90.00
_cell.angle_beta   90.00
_cell.angle_gamma   90.00
#
_symmetry.space_group_name_H-M   'P 1'
#
loop_
_entity.id
_entity.type
_entity.pdbx_description
1 polymer ?
#
loop_
_entity_poly.entity_id
_entity_poly.type
_entity_poly.pdbx_seq_one_letter_code
_entity_poly.pdbx_strand_id
1 'polypeptide(L)'
;MKSVKTTMVILLMASSLGLGLNSCKKDGVAATDVTVTEADAAELTTDAVTPTTGGFALQVNSSVTIHKTVALSCGVKKDSTLTKTSAAGATPSYSYNLSWNYMLTCAGIVPSQLTFNFTGSHTFDGARMSSNGNSTGSFVLTNLQPSASTYSLSTTFTHTGTETSKIARKYTFTSNLSITSSNILVDKTTLKIVSGSAAVKLTGSSSSGKSFSFAGTITFLGDNKATLLLNSGASYAIQW
;
A
#
# COMPACT_ATOMS: atom_id res chain seq x y z
N MET A 1 98.15 -6.20 -14.81
CA MET A 1 96.76 -5.99 -14.34
C MET A 1 96.79 -5.60 -12.87
N LYS A 2 95.98 -4.61 -12.48
CA LYS A 2 96.22 -3.67 -11.36
C LYS A 2 96.14 -4.31 -9.96
N SER A 3 96.98 -3.75 -9.10
CA SER A 3 97.22 -4.07 -7.69
C SER A 3 96.33 -3.23 -6.75
N VAL A 4 95.78 -3.91 -5.72
CA VAL A 4 95.62 -3.52 -4.29
C VAL A 4 94.85 -2.23 -3.95
N LYS A 5 93.83 -2.36 -3.06
CA LYS A 5 93.83 -1.78 -1.70
C LYS A 5 92.61 -2.19 -0.85
N THR A 6 92.93 -2.81 0.27
CA THR A 6 92.17 -3.05 1.51
C THR A 6 91.55 -1.76 2.08
N THR A 7 90.38 -1.83 2.74
CA THR A 7 90.11 -1.27 4.09
C THR A 7 88.68 -1.61 4.54
N MET A 8 88.60 -2.07 5.79
CA MET A 8 87.47 -2.48 6.60
C MET A 8 86.88 -1.26 7.35
N VAL A 9 85.56 -1.07 7.36
CA VAL A 9 84.84 -0.27 8.39
C VAL A 9 83.46 -0.88 8.64
N ILE A 10 83.20 -1.19 9.91
CA ILE A 10 81.92 -1.59 10.50
C ILE A 10 81.18 -0.33 10.96
N LEU A 11 79.87 -0.22 10.69
CA LEU A 11 78.99 0.64 11.49
C LEU A 11 77.57 0.06 11.56
N LEU A 12 77.13 -0.25 12.78
CA LEU A 12 75.74 -0.55 13.14
C LEU A 12 74.89 0.72 13.12
N MET A 13 73.68 0.65 12.56
CA MET A 13 72.52 1.39 13.08
C MET A 13 71.27 0.50 12.98
N ALA A 14 70.68 0.23 14.14
CA ALA A 14 69.36 -0.36 14.32
C ALA A 14 68.32 0.77 14.36
N SER A 15 67.12 0.53 13.80
CA SER A 15 65.82 1.21 13.99
C SER A 15 64.93 0.86 12.79
N SER A 16 63.64 0.59 12.81
CA SER A 16 62.62 0.26 13.82
C SER A 16 61.31 0.11 13.01
N LEU A 17 60.44 -0.80 13.42
CA LEU A 17 58.98 -0.81 13.21
C LEU A 17 58.42 -0.36 11.84
N GLY A 18 57.93 -1.34 11.09
CA GLY A 18 56.87 -1.17 10.10
C GLY A 18 55.89 -2.34 10.20
N LEU A 19 55.00 -2.31 11.20
CA LEU A 19 53.83 -3.18 11.28
C LEU A 19 52.90 -2.83 10.12
N GLY A 20 52.97 -3.59 9.04
CA GLY A 20 51.97 -3.59 7.98
C GLY A 20 50.67 -4.19 8.50
N LEU A 21 49.87 -3.40 9.21
CA LEU A 21 48.46 -3.69 9.41
C LEU A 21 47.79 -3.54 8.03
N ASN A 22 47.68 -4.64 7.30
CA ASN A 22 46.66 -4.80 6.27
C ASN A 22 45.30 -4.77 6.99
N SER A 23 44.85 -3.57 7.33
CA SER A 23 43.46 -3.28 7.62
C SER A 23 42.71 -3.55 6.32
N CYS A 24 42.26 -4.79 6.17
CA CYS A 24 41.10 -5.08 5.35
C CYS A 24 40.00 -4.18 5.91
N LYS A 25 39.82 -3.01 5.31
CA LYS A 25 38.51 -2.38 5.30
C LYS A 25 37.62 -3.49 4.78
N LYS A 26 36.78 -4.02 5.67
CA LYS A 26 35.62 -4.78 5.27
C LYS A 26 34.91 -3.83 4.32
N ASP A 27 35.08 -4.07 3.02
CA ASP A 27 34.29 -3.41 2.01
C ASP A 27 32.86 -3.67 2.47
N GLY A 28 32.26 -2.62 3.05
CA GLY A 28 30.86 -2.65 3.37
C GLY A 28 30.22 -2.96 2.04
N VAL A 29 29.65 -4.16 1.94
CA VAL A 29 28.86 -4.60 0.79
C VAL A 29 28.07 -3.37 0.41
N ALA A 30 28.42 -2.76 -0.74
CA ALA A 30 27.73 -1.58 -1.22
C ALA A 30 26.27 -1.92 -1.10
N ALA A 31 25.53 -1.20 -0.25
CA ALA A 31 24.15 -1.50 0.05
C ALA A 31 23.47 -1.64 -1.31
N THR A 32 23.19 -2.88 -1.72
CA THR A 32 22.69 -3.15 -3.06
C THR A 32 21.43 -2.33 -3.15
N ASP A 33 21.44 -1.37 -4.06
CA ASP A 33 20.40 -0.36 -4.15
C ASP A 33 19.03 -1.04 -4.23
N VAL A 34 18.33 -1.10 -3.09
CA VAL A 34 17.10 -1.87 -3.04
C VAL A 34 16.02 -0.98 -3.59
N THR A 35 15.80 -1.13 -4.89
CA THR A 35 14.80 -0.36 -5.61
C THR A 35 13.47 -1.08 -5.43
N VAL A 36 12.44 -0.33 -5.05
CA VAL A 36 11.08 -0.85 -5.02
C VAL A 36 10.70 -1.36 -6.40
N THR A 37 10.10 -2.55 -6.50
CA THR A 37 9.77 -3.16 -7.81
C THR A 37 8.27 -3.11 -8.10
N GLU A 38 7.91 -3.38 -9.35
CA GLU A 38 6.50 -3.52 -9.75
C GLU A 38 5.77 -4.63 -9.02
N ALA A 39 6.47 -5.72 -8.66
CA ALA A 39 5.88 -6.80 -7.91
C ALA A 39 5.49 -6.34 -6.49
N ASP A 40 6.27 -5.44 -5.90
CA ASP A 40 5.96 -4.84 -4.60
C ASP A 40 4.81 -3.84 -4.71
N ALA A 41 4.77 -3.06 -5.79
CA ALA A 41 3.65 -2.17 -6.09
C ALA A 41 2.34 -2.94 -6.29
N ALA A 42 2.39 -4.06 -7.00
CA ALA A 42 1.24 -4.93 -7.24
C ALA A 42 0.76 -5.60 -5.95
N GLU A 43 1.69 -6.06 -5.10
CA GLU A 43 1.36 -6.63 -3.79
C GLU A 43 0.69 -5.60 -2.88
N LEU A 44 1.29 -4.41 -2.73
CA LEU A 44 0.71 -3.35 -1.90
C LEU A 44 -0.67 -2.92 -2.40
N THR A 45 -0.85 -2.85 -3.73
CA THR A 45 -2.16 -2.54 -4.32
C THR A 45 -3.17 -3.66 -4.05
N THR A 46 -2.75 -4.92 -4.09
CA THR A 46 -3.59 -6.09 -3.78
C THR A 46 -4.03 -6.05 -2.31
N ASP A 47 -3.10 -5.81 -1.39
CA ASP A 47 -3.39 -5.69 0.04
C ASP A 47 -4.35 -4.52 0.31
N ALA A 48 -4.12 -3.38 -0.33
CA ALA A 48 -4.96 -2.20 -0.20
C ALA A 48 -6.37 -2.38 -0.79
N VAL A 49 -6.60 -3.36 -1.66
CA VAL A 49 -7.93 -3.70 -2.18
C VAL A 49 -8.63 -4.75 -1.31
N THR A 50 -7.88 -5.69 -0.75
CA THR A 50 -8.41 -6.88 -0.10
C THR A 50 -9.20 -6.57 1.18
N PRO A 51 -10.39 -7.14 1.42
CA PRO A 51 -11.21 -6.80 2.59
C PRO A 51 -10.58 -7.15 3.94
N THR A 52 -9.80 -8.23 4.02
CA THR A 52 -9.22 -8.71 5.29
C THR A 52 -8.24 -7.71 5.89
N THR A 53 -7.61 -6.86 5.08
CA THR A 53 -6.63 -5.84 5.52
C THR A 53 -7.30 -4.53 5.94
N GLY A 54 -8.63 -4.44 5.86
CA GLY A 54 -9.33 -3.15 5.90
C GLY A 54 -9.32 -2.42 4.57
N GLY A 55 -8.94 -3.10 3.47
CA GLY A 55 -8.79 -2.50 2.16
C GLY A 55 -10.08 -2.01 1.50
N PHE A 56 -9.91 -1.42 0.32
CA PHE A 56 -10.92 -0.74 -0.48
C PHE A 56 -12.24 -1.53 -0.61
N ALA A 57 -12.18 -2.83 -0.92
CA ALA A 57 -13.39 -3.63 -1.11
C ALA A 57 -14.21 -3.79 0.19
N LEU A 58 -13.57 -3.83 1.36
CA LEU A 58 -14.30 -3.79 2.64
C LEU A 58 -15.04 -2.46 2.81
N GLN A 59 -14.37 -1.35 2.48
CA GLN A 59 -14.96 -0.01 2.63
C GLN A 59 -16.15 0.15 1.68
N VAL A 60 -16.07 -0.40 0.46
CA VAL A 60 -17.20 -0.40 -0.48
C VAL A 60 -18.36 -1.18 0.11
N ASN A 61 -18.13 -2.43 0.53
CA ASN A 61 -19.16 -3.29 1.11
C ASN A 61 -19.79 -2.66 2.36
N SER A 62 -18.99 -1.99 3.19
CA SER A 62 -19.45 -1.32 4.41
C SER A 62 -20.34 -0.12 4.07
N SER A 63 -19.96 0.69 3.07
CA SER A 63 -20.76 1.84 2.64
C SER A 63 -22.16 1.44 2.14
N VAL A 64 -22.26 0.41 1.30
CA VAL A 64 -23.54 -0.08 0.78
C VAL A 64 -24.35 -0.81 1.86
N THR A 65 -23.69 -1.46 2.82
CA THR A 65 -24.36 -2.07 3.97
C THR A 65 -24.99 -1.01 4.85
N ILE A 66 -24.26 0.06 5.21
CA ILE A 66 -24.79 1.17 5.99
C ILE A 66 -26.01 1.78 5.31
N HIS A 67 -25.95 1.99 3.99
CA HIS A 67 -27.10 2.53 3.26
C HIS A 67 -28.36 1.67 3.40
N LYS A 68 -28.21 0.34 3.45
CA LYS A 68 -29.33 -0.60 3.57
C LYS A 68 -29.87 -0.74 4.98
N THR A 69 -29.01 -0.69 6.00
CA THR A 69 -29.37 -1.10 7.36
C THR A 69 -29.60 0.07 8.31
N VAL A 70 -29.02 1.23 8.03
CA VAL A 70 -29.16 2.41 8.88
C VAL A 70 -30.30 3.28 8.36
N ALA A 71 -31.23 3.67 9.24
CA ALA A 71 -32.22 4.69 8.91
C ALA A 71 -31.52 6.04 8.75
N LEU A 72 -31.54 6.62 7.55
CA LEU A 72 -30.89 7.88 7.22
C LEU A 72 -31.93 8.99 6.98
N SER A 73 -31.63 10.18 7.49
CA SER A 73 -32.42 11.39 7.23
C SER A 73 -31.61 12.35 6.36
N CYS A 74 -32.26 13.01 5.42
CA CYS A 74 -31.63 13.99 4.54
C CYS A 74 -30.93 15.09 5.34
N GLY A 75 -29.68 15.39 5.00
CA GLY A 75 -28.89 16.46 5.63
C GLY A 75 -28.37 16.18 7.05
N VAL A 76 -28.68 15.00 7.62
CA VAL A 76 -28.20 14.62 8.95
C VAL A 76 -26.91 13.84 8.84
N LYS A 77 -25.84 14.38 9.44
CA LYS A 77 -24.56 13.68 9.57
C LYS A 77 -24.66 12.57 10.62
N LYS A 78 -24.04 11.44 10.34
CA LYS A 78 -23.89 10.33 11.26
C LYS A 78 -22.46 9.82 11.25
N ASP A 79 -22.06 9.26 12.36
CA ASP A 79 -20.73 8.70 12.53
C ASP A 79 -20.80 7.21 12.86
N SER A 80 -19.71 6.50 12.61
CA SER A 80 -19.53 5.10 12.99
C SER A 80 -18.04 4.78 13.11
N THR A 81 -17.74 3.58 13.57
CA THR A 81 -16.38 3.05 13.61
C THR A 81 -16.38 1.63 13.03
N LEU A 82 -15.37 1.37 12.22
CA LEU A 82 -15.08 0.05 11.65
C LEU A 82 -13.77 -0.43 12.24
N THR A 83 -13.88 -1.41 13.15
CA THR A 83 -12.74 -1.99 13.84
C THR A 83 -12.76 -3.50 13.65
N LYS A 84 -11.58 -4.09 13.45
CA LYS A 84 -11.40 -5.53 13.46
C LYS A 84 -9.94 -5.85 13.71
N THR A 85 -9.72 -6.95 14.41
CA THR A 85 -8.40 -7.53 14.60
C THR A 85 -8.49 -9.03 14.35
N SER A 86 -7.48 -9.60 13.70
CA SER A 86 -7.36 -11.05 13.53
C SER A 86 -7.19 -11.74 14.89
N ALA A 87 -7.56 -13.01 14.99
CA ALA A 87 -7.26 -13.82 16.17
C ALA A 87 -5.74 -13.87 16.45
N ALA A 88 -5.37 -14.04 17.72
CA ALA A 88 -3.96 -14.20 18.10
C ALA A 88 -3.33 -15.40 17.36
N GLY A 89 -2.17 -15.19 16.73
CA GLY A 89 -1.47 -16.21 15.95
C GLY A 89 -2.02 -16.46 14.54
N ALA A 90 -3.02 -15.71 14.08
CA ALA A 90 -3.54 -15.84 12.72
C ALA A 90 -2.48 -15.45 11.66
N THR A 91 -2.53 -16.11 10.50
CA THR A 91 -1.73 -15.79 9.32
C THR A 91 -2.65 -15.67 8.10
N PRO A 92 -2.81 -14.48 7.49
CA PRO A 92 -2.19 -13.21 7.89
C PRO A 92 -2.74 -12.68 9.22
N SER A 93 -1.95 -11.84 9.89
CA SER A 93 -2.45 -11.03 11.00
C SER A 93 -2.82 -9.64 10.51
N TYR A 94 -3.86 -9.03 11.11
CA TYR A 94 -4.30 -7.70 10.73
C TYR A 94 -5.01 -7.00 11.90
N SER A 95 -4.98 -5.68 11.88
CA SER A 95 -5.80 -4.85 12.75
C SER A 95 -6.13 -3.56 12.03
N TYR A 96 -7.36 -3.07 12.17
CA TYR A 96 -7.72 -1.73 11.69
C TYR A 96 -8.71 -1.07 12.62
N ASN A 97 -8.66 0.25 12.66
CA ASN A 97 -9.61 1.10 13.36
C ASN A 97 -9.87 2.34 12.51
N LEU A 98 -11.04 2.38 11.87
CA LEU A 98 -11.44 3.41 10.93
C LEU A 98 -12.62 4.19 11.51
N SER A 99 -12.45 5.49 11.69
CA SER A 99 -13.52 6.42 12.03
C SER A 99 -14.23 6.85 10.76
N TRP A 100 -15.54 6.70 10.74
CA TRP A 100 -16.41 6.98 9.60
C TRP A 100 -17.37 8.12 9.92
N ASN A 101 -17.60 9.00 8.94
CA ASN A 101 -18.74 9.90 8.91
C ASN A 101 -19.48 9.74 7.58
N TYR A 102 -20.80 9.92 7.61
CA TYR A 102 -21.63 9.83 6.41
C TYR A 102 -22.87 10.69 6.48
N MET A 103 -23.38 11.09 5.32
CA MET A 103 -24.54 11.97 5.20
C MET A 103 -25.31 11.67 3.92
N LEU A 104 -26.62 11.49 4.07
CA LEU A 104 -27.54 11.37 2.95
C LEU A 104 -27.92 12.77 2.46
N THR A 105 -27.66 13.05 1.19
CA THR A 105 -28.13 14.24 0.48
C THR A 105 -29.33 13.87 -0.37
N CYS A 106 -30.31 14.78 -0.42
CA CYS A 106 -31.57 14.58 -1.12
C CYS A 106 -31.86 15.79 -2.02
N ALA A 107 -32.54 15.54 -3.15
CA ALA A 107 -33.17 16.58 -3.95
C ALA A 107 -34.63 16.71 -3.49
N GLY A 108 -34.90 17.68 -2.62
CA GLY A 108 -36.15 17.72 -1.85
C GLY A 108 -36.22 16.53 -0.91
N ILE A 109 -37.26 15.69 -1.05
CA ILE A 109 -37.44 14.46 -0.23
C ILE A 109 -36.80 13.22 -0.84
N VAL A 110 -36.26 13.30 -2.06
CA VAL A 110 -35.78 12.14 -2.82
C VAL A 110 -34.27 11.96 -2.59
N PRO A 111 -33.79 10.82 -2.07
CA PRO A 111 -32.37 10.55 -1.92
C PRO A 111 -31.60 10.65 -3.23
N SER A 112 -30.57 11.51 -3.27
CA SER A 112 -29.74 11.73 -4.47
C SER A 112 -28.35 11.11 -4.33
N GLN A 113 -27.72 11.29 -3.16
CA GLN A 113 -26.34 10.90 -2.92
C GLN A 113 -26.13 10.53 -1.46
N LEU A 114 -25.28 9.53 -1.21
CA LEU A 114 -24.79 9.22 0.13
C LEU A 114 -23.27 9.32 0.12
N THR A 115 -22.75 10.25 0.90
CA THR A 115 -21.31 10.49 1.02
C THR A 115 -20.80 9.86 2.29
N PHE A 116 -19.66 9.18 2.21
CA PHE A 116 -18.91 8.64 3.33
C PHE A 116 -17.50 9.20 3.31
N ASN A 117 -16.97 9.52 4.47
CA ASN A 117 -15.54 9.78 4.62
C ASN A 117 -15.02 8.95 5.78
N PHE A 118 -13.80 8.45 5.63
CA PHE A 118 -13.15 7.73 6.70
C PHE A 118 -11.67 8.05 6.82
N THR A 119 -11.16 7.86 8.02
CA THR A 119 -9.75 7.94 8.36
C THR A 119 -9.46 6.98 9.49
N GLY A 120 -8.28 6.38 9.51
CA GLY A 120 -7.89 5.52 10.60
C GLY A 120 -6.58 4.81 10.38
N SER A 121 -6.22 3.95 11.33
CA SER A 121 -5.00 3.17 11.29
C SER A 121 -5.26 1.74 10.83
N HIS A 122 -4.23 1.13 10.25
CA HIS A 122 -4.22 -0.27 9.88
C HIS A 122 -2.83 -0.88 10.12
N THR A 123 -2.83 -2.16 10.44
CA THR A 123 -1.67 -3.03 10.39
C THR A 123 -2.04 -4.31 9.65
N PHE A 124 -1.09 -4.83 8.89
CA PHE A 124 -1.23 -6.08 8.16
C PHE A 124 0.11 -6.80 8.18
N ASP A 125 0.09 -8.11 8.38
CA ASP A 125 1.26 -8.96 8.27
C ASP A 125 0.89 -10.23 7.50
N GLY A 126 1.18 -10.21 6.20
CA GLY A 126 0.90 -11.28 5.26
C GLY A 126 2.15 -12.06 4.84
N ALA A 127 1.97 -13.01 3.93
CA ALA A 127 3.06 -13.86 3.46
C ALA A 127 4.09 -13.08 2.61
N ARG A 128 3.61 -12.11 1.83
CA ARG A 128 4.40 -11.37 0.83
C ARG A 128 4.69 -9.93 1.22
N MET A 129 3.92 -9.35 2.13
CA MET A 129 4.10 -7.98 2.61
C MET A 129 3.56 -7.83 4.02
N SER A 130 4.13 -6.89 4.76
CA SER A 130 3.53 -6.33 5.97
C SER A 130 3.42 -4.82 5.86
N SER A 131 2.34 -4.26 6.40
CA SER A 131 2.00 -2.85 6.36
C SER A 131 1.70 -2.31 7.75
N ASN A 132 2.14 -1.09 8.02
CA ASN A 132 1.70 -0.31 9.16
C ASN A 132 1.48 1.13 8.71
N GLY A 133 0.28 1.65 8.90
CA GLY A 133 0.01 3.03 8.54
C GLY A 133 -1.43 3.46 8.74
N ASN A 134 -1.88 4.31 7.83
CA ASN A 134 -3.17 4.95 7.85
C ASN A 134 -3.87 4.84 6.50
N SER A 135 -5.18 4.75 6.57
CA SER A 135 -6.08 4.79 5.42
C SER A 135 -7.03 5.96 5.54
N THR A 136 -7.26 6.66 4.43
CA THR A 136 -8.29 7.70 4.30
C THR A 136 -9.11 7.46 3.05
N GLY A 137 -10.37 7.88 3.04
CA GLY A 137 -11.17 7.81 1.83
C GLY A 137 -12.40 8.69 1.84
N SER A 138 -12.88 9.03 0.65
CA SER A 138 -14.12 9.74 0.39
C SER A 138 -14.91 8.98 -0.66
N PHE A 139 -16.05 8.41 -0.28
CA PHE A 139 -16.88 7.56 -1.12
C PHE A 139 -18.21 8.27 -1.35
N VAL A 140 -18.66 8.26 -2.60
CA VAL A 140 -19.88 8.89 -3.05
C VAL A 140 -20.72 7.84 -3.74
N LEU A 141 -21.77 7.38 -3.06
CA LEU A 141 -22.78 6.50 -3.65
C LEU A 141 -23.91 7.32 -4.25
N THR A 142 -24.25 7.00 -5.48
CA THR A 142 -25.41 7.55 -6.20
C THR A 142 -26.25 6.41 -6.75
N ASN A 143 -27.28 6.74 -7.54
CA ASN A 143 -28.24 5.77 -8.07
C ASN A 143 -29.01 5.04 -6.96
N LEU A 144 -29.41 5.77 -5.91
CA LEU A 144 -30.01 5.20 -4.70
C LEU A 144 -31.45 4.70 -4.90
N GLN A 145 -32.10 5.06 -6.02
CA GLN A 145 -33.50 4.75 -6.28
C GLN A 145 -33.81 3.24 -6.36
N PRO A 146 -34.97 2.75 -5.87
CA PRO A 146 -35.28 1.33 -5.86
C PRO A 146 -35.29 0.65 -7.24
N SER A 147 -35.57 1.40 -8.31
CA SER A 147 -35.62 0.88 -9.69
C SER A 147 -34.24 0.54 -10.27
N ALA A 148 -33.15 1.03 -9.68
CA ALA A 148 -31.80 0.72 -10.13
C ALA A 148 -31.28 -0.59 -9.52
N SER A 149 -30.67 -1.44 -10.35
CA SER A 149 -30.05 -2.70 -9.91
C SER A 149 -28.67 -2.52 -9.26
N THR A 150 -27.98 -1.40 -9.52
CA THR A 150 -26.65 -1.10 -8.99
C THR A 150 -26.59 0.29 -8.35
N TYR A 151 -25.67 0.45 -7.39
CA TYR A 151 -25.16 1.75 -6.99
C TYR A 151 -24.01 2.16 -7.92
N SER A 152 -23.86 3.46 -8.14
CA SER A 152 -22.67 4.03 -8.78
C SER A 152 -21.81 4.71 -7.73
N LEU A 153 -20.55 4.27 -7.63
CA LEU A 153 -19.56 4.74 -6.67
C LEU A 153 -18.50 5.59 -7.36
N SER A 154 -18.34 6.81 -6.85
CA SER A 154 -17.14 7.63 -7.04
C SER A 154 -16.33 7.63 -5.76
N THR A 155 -15.00 7.60 -5.87
CA THR A 155 -14.14 7.38 -4.71
C THR A 155 -12.77 8.01 -4.86
N THR A 156 -12.26 8.50 -3.74
CA THR A 156 -10.83 8.60 -3.47
C THR A 156 -10.50 7.72 -2.27
N PHE A 157 -9.43 6.95 -2.36
CA PHE A 157 -8.90 6.14 -1.27
C PHE A 157 -7.38 6.32 -1.25
N THR A 158 -6.83 6.55 -0.06
CA THR A 158 -5.39 6.70 0.14
C THR A 158 -4.94 5.79 1.26
N HIS A 159 -3.90 5.02 0.99
CA HIS A 159 -3.21 4.17 1.95
C HIS A 159 -1.76 4.66 2.06
N THR A 160 -1.39 5.13 3.24
CA THR A 160 -0.03 5.62 3.54
C THR A 160 0.56 4.79 4.64
N GLY A 161 1.82 4.40 4.53
CA GLY A 161 2.42 3.59 5.57
C GLY A 161 3.90 3.31 5.39
N THR A 162 4.41 2.49 6.29
CA THR A 162 5.67 1.79 6.14
C THR A 162 5.37 0.35 5.79
N GLU A 163 5.95 -0.09 4.68
CA GLU A 163 5.77 -1.42 4.13
C GLU A 163 7.08 -2.18 4.27
N THR A 164 7.01 -3.46 4.65
CA THR A 164 8.11 -4.39 4.53
C THR A 164 7.73 -5.44 3.50
N SER A 165 8.39 -5.39 2.35
CA SER A 165 8.28 -6.46 1.37
C SER A 165 8.86 -7.74 1.96
N LYS A 166 8.20 -8.87 1.69
CA LYS A 166 8.73 -10.21 1.93
C LYS A 166 9.02 -10.93 0.61
N ILE A 167 8.86 -10.22 -0.50
CA ILE A 167 9.24 -10.64 -1.85
C ILE A 167 10.74 -10.39 -2.01
N ALA A 168 11.44 -11.35 -2.63
CA ALA A 168 12.86 -11.24 -2.96
C ALA A 168 13.74 -10.76 -1.79
N ARG A 169 14.32 -9.55 -1.89
CA ARG A 169 15.36 -9.04 -0.98
C ARG A 169 14.84 -8.51 0.36
N LYS A 170 13.52 -8.55 0.58
CA LYS A 170 12.86 -8.26 1.87
C LYS A 170 13.26 -6.92 2.52
N TYR A 171 12.90 -5.82 1.88
CA TYR A 171 13.27 -4.48 2.30
C TYR A 171 12.06 -3.67 2.79
N THR A 172 12.36 -2.58 3.49
CA THR A 172 11.37 -1.66 4.03
C THR A 172 11.35 -0.36 3.24
N PHE A 173 10.15 0.19 3.01
CA PHE A 173 9.95 1.45 2.31
C PHE A 173 8.73 2.19 2.86
N THR A 174 8.70 3.51 2.69
CA THR A 174 7.50 4.31 2.95
C THR A 174 6.67 4.42 1.67
N SER A 175 5.35 4.48 1.82
CA SER A 175 4.41 4.46 0.71
C SER A 175 3.31 5.51 0.87
N ASN A 176 2.85 6.01 -0.27
CA ASN A 176 1.57 6.69 -0.46
C ASN A 176 0.94 6.09 -1.72
N LEU A 177 -0.04 5.20 -1.50
CA LEU A 177 -0.87 4.60 -2.51
C LEU A 177 -2.20 5.36 -2.57
N SER A 178 -2.63 5.72 -3.77
CA SER A 178 -3.93 6.33 -4.03
C SER A 178 -4.70 5.51 -5.07
N ILE A 179 -6.01 5.34 -4.83
CA ILE A 179 -6.97 4.70 -5.72
C ILE A 179 -8.10 5.69 -5.96
N THR A 180 -8.37 6.06 -7.21
CA THR A 180 -9.41 7.02 -7.56
C THR A 180 -10.30 6.49 -8.67
N SER A 181 -11.61 6.69 -8.55
CA SER A 181 -12.58 6.25 -9.56
C SER A 181 -13.83 7.13 -9.55
N SER A 182 -14.56 7.13 -10.66
CA SER A 182 -15.87 7.77 -10.82
C SER A 182 -16.94 6.84 -11.39
N ASN A 183 -16.63 5.57 -11.60
CA ASN A 183 -17.48 4.66 -12.40
C ASN A 183 -17.53 3.22 -11.86
N ILE A 184 -17.30 3.01 -10.56
CA ILE A 184 -17.46 1.68 -9.95
C ILE A 184 -18.94 1.37 -9.78
N LEU A 185 -19.37 0.21 -10.24
CA LEU A 185 -20.73 -0.28 -10.05
C LEU A 185 -20.75 -1.34 -8.94
N VAL A 186 -21.72 -1.22 -8.04
CA VAL A 186 -21.91 -2.14 -6.92
C VAL A 186 -23.33 -2.69 -6.97
N ASP A 187 -23.49 -4.01 -6.97
CA ASP A 187 -24.80 -4.64 -7.05
C ASP A 187 -25.60 -4.43 -5.76
N LYS A 188 -26.87 -4.01 -5.89
CA LYS A 188 -27.70 -3.70 -4.71
C LYS A 188 -28.11 -4.94 -3.93
N THR A 189 -28.06 -6.12 -4.51
CA THR A 189 -28.52 -7.36 -3.88
C THR A 189 -27.38 -8.01 -3.10
N THR A 190 -26.30 -8.33 -3.80
CA THR A 190 -25.10 -9.00 -3.31
C THR A 190 -24.14 -8.08 -2.58
N LEU A 191 -24.27 -6.75 -2.77
CA LEU A 191 -23.42 -5.71 -2.18
C LEU A 191 -21.97 -5.74 -2.66
N LYS A 192 -21.68 -6.46 -3.74
CA LYS A 192 -20.34 -6.63 -4.30
C LYS A 192 -20.09 -5.70 -5.46
N ILE A 193 -18.83 -5.33 -5.66
CA ILE A 193 -18.37 -4.64 -6.86
C ILE A 193 -18.61 -5.56 -8.06
N VAL A 194 -19.29 -5.05 -9.09
CA VAL A 194 -19.57 -5.81 -10.33
C VAL A 194 -18.72 -5.37 -11.50
N SER A 195 -18.37 -4.09 -11.59
CA SER A 195 -17.54 -3.55 -12.67
C SER A 195 -17.03 -2.15 -12.35
N GLY A 196 -16.19 -1.62 -13.25
CA GLY A 196 -15.65 -0.26 -13.18
C GLY A 196 -14.13 -0.25 -13.24
N SER A 197 -13.55 0.93 -13.15
CA SER A 197 -12.10 1.12 -13.23
C SER A 197 -11.63 2.14 -12.22
N ALA A 198 -10.45 1.94 -11.63
CA ALA A 198 -9.82 2.92 -10.76
C ALA A 198 -8.38 3.20 -11.18
N ALA A 199 -8.00 4.46 -11.23
CA ALA A 199 -6.61 4.86 -11.40
C ALA A 199 -5.86 4.58 -10.09
N VAL A 200 -4.66 4.04 -10.21
CA VAL A 200 -3.76 3.76 -9.10
C VAL A 200 -2.49 4.58 -9.27
N LYS A 201 -2.05 5.22 -8.19
CA LYS A 201 -0.73 5.84 -8.11
C LYS A 201 -0.10 5.52 -6.76
N LEU A 202 1.07 4.91 -6.82
CA LEU A 202 1.92 4.59 -5.68
C LEU A 202 3.20 5.41 -5.77
N THR A 203 3.52 6.13 -4.71
CA THR A 203 4.78 6.87 -4.57
C THR A 203 5.40 6.59 -3.22
N GLY A 204 6.69 6.83 -3.07
CA GLY A 204 7.35 6.64 -1.79
C GLY A 204 8.87 6.70 -1.88
N SER A 205 9.52 6.27 -0.80
CA SER A 205 10.98 6.19 -0.72
C SER A 205 11.42 4.89 -0.05
N SER A 206 12.44 4.26 -0.64
CA SER A 206 13.12 3.11 -0.04
C SER A 206 13.93 3.52 1.21
N SER A 207 14.38 2.54 1.99
CA SER A 207 15.26 2.77 3.15
C SER A 207 16.60 3.43 2.80
N SER A 208 17.05 3.38 1.54
CA SER A 208 18.24 4.10 1.06
C SER A 208 17.96 5.57 0.70
N GLY A 209 16.71 6.03 0.84
CA GLY A 209 16.27 7.38 0.48
C GLY A 209 15.91 7.56 -0.99
N LYS A 210 16.00 6.50 -1.81
CA LYS A 210 15.59 6.59 -3.23
C LYS A 210 14.09 6.59 -3.38
N SER A 211 13.58 7.60 -4.08
CA SER A 211 12.18 7.72 -4.43
C SER A 211 11.79 6.75 -5.56
N PHE A 212 10.54 6.32 -5.54
CA PHE A 212 9.93 5.51 -6.60
C PHE A 212 8.51 6.01 -6.90
N SER A 213 8.01 5.67 -8.08
CA SER A 213 6.65 5.95 -8.49
C SER A 213 6.14 4.88 -9.46
N PHE A 214 4.98 4.30 -9.15
CA PHE A 214 4.25 3.38 -10.00
C PHE A 214 2.85 3.93 -10.24
N ALA A 215 2.33 3.71 -11.44
CA ALA A 215 0.98 4.08 -11.79
C ALA A 215 0.36 3.00 -12.67
N GLY A 216 -0.96 2.88 -12.61
CA GLY A 216 -1.71 1.87 -13.35
C GLY A 216 -3.21 2.04 -13.20
N THR A 217 -3.95 1.05 -13.68
CA THR A 217 -5.42 1.01 -13.60
C THR A 217 -5.86 -0.35 -13.05
N ILE A 218 -6.71 -0.33 -12.03
CA ILE A 218 -7.49 -1.50 -11.59
C ILE A 218 -8.74 -1.55 -12.45
N THR A 219 -9.01 -2.70 -13.07
CA THR A 219 -10.28 -3.01 -13.73
C THR A 219 -11.01 -4.04 -12.90
N PHE A 220 -12.18 -3.68 -12.36
CA PHE A 220 -13.03 -4.58 -11.58
C PHE A 220 -13.85 -5.47 -12.51
N LEU A 221 -13.84 -6.77 -12.27
CA LEU A 221 -14.41 -7.79 -13.15
C LEU A 221 -15.65 -8.49 -12.56
N GLY A 222 -16.10 -8.07 -11.38
CA GLY A 222 -17.12 -8.79 -10.61
C GLY A 222 -16.55 -10.01 -9.88
N ASP A 223 -17.41 -10.72 -9.14
CA ASP A 223 -17.05 -11.96 -8.44
C ASP A 223 -15.77 -11.87 -7.59
N ASN A 224 -15.59 -10.71 -6.94
CA ASN A 224 -14.39 -10.37 -6.16
C ASN A 224 -13.06 -10.48 -6.93
N LYS A 225 -13.07 -10.13 -8.22
CA LYS A 225 -11.89 -10.14 -9.07
C LYS A 225 -11.64 -8.77 -9.66
N ALA A 226 -10.37 -8.48 -9.85
CA ALA A 226 -9.91 -7.34 -10.61
C ALA A 226 -8.57 -7.64 -11.30
N THR A 227 -8.18 -6.77 -12.22
CA THR A 227 -6.86 -6.78 -12.85
C THR A 227 -6.20 -5.42 -12.65
N LEU A 228 -4.99 -5.40 -12.12
CA LEU A 228 -4.12 -4.24 -12.12
C LEU A 228 -3.24 -4.28 -13.38
N LEU A 229 -3.36 -3.26 -14.23
CA LEU A 229 -2.45 -3.02 -15.35
C LEU A 229 -1.56 -1.82 -15.00
N LEU A 230 -0.26 -2.06 -14.81
CA LEU A 230 0.71 -1.00 -14.61
C LEU A 230 1.06 -0.33 -15.95
N ASN A 231 1.52 0.91 -15.91
CA ASN A 231 1.88 1.68 -17.10
C ASN A 231 3.02 1.07 -17.92
N SER A 232 3.80 0.16 -17.34
CA SER A 232 4.81 -0.64 -18.07
C SER A 232 4.21 -1.71 -18.99
N GLY A 233 2.92 -2.00 -18.85
CA GLY A 233 2.22 -3.11 -19.51
C GLY A 233 2.16 -4.39 -18.66
N ALA A 234 2.81 -4.43 -17.49
CA ALA A 234 2.71 -5.57 -16.58
C ALA A 234 1.28 -5.68 -15.99
N SER A 235 0.74 -6.90 -15.97
CA SER A 235 -0.62 -7.18 -15.52
C SER A 235 -0.63 -8.17 -14.35
N TYR A 236 -1.42 -7.86 -13.34
CA TYR A 236 -1.54 -8.64 -12.10
C TYR A 236 -3.01 -8.89 -11.79
N ALA A 237 -3.36 -10.14 -11.46
CA ALA A 237 -4.69 -10.47 -10.98
C ALA A 237 -4.82 -10.13 -9.49
N ILE A 238 -5.96 -9.57 -9.12
CA ILE A 238 -6.37 -9.29 -7.74
C ILE A 238 -7.64 -10.11 -7.48
N GLN A 239 -7.68 -10.86 -6.38
CA GLN A 239 -8.84 -11.65 -5.99
C GLN A 239 -9.06 -11.57 -4.48
N TRP A 240 -10.33 -11.50 -4.04
CA TRP A 240 -10.70 -11.44 -2.62
C TRP A 240 -11.99 -12.16 -2.22
#